data_AF-A0A954Q743-F1
#
_entry.id   AF-A0A954Q743-F1
#
_cell.length_a   1.000
_cell.length_b   1.000
_cell.length_c   1.000
_cell.angle_alpha   90.00
_cell.angle_beta   90.00
_cell.angle_gamma   90.00
#
_symmetry.space_group_name_H-M   'P 1'
#
loop_
_entity.id
_entity.type
_entity.pdbx_description
1 polymer ?
#
loop_
_entity_poly.entity_id
_entity_poly.type
_entity_poly.pdbx_seq_one_letter_code
_entity_poly.pdbx_strand_id
1 'polypeptide(L)'
;MLFRSQVPVCLLIACLAAGSASDSRLALGEDASIPRSEWEARIEAALSAKGAWEFVDAPLNEVCAAIQKKLDINIVLDVKSLEDFGIDPGTPITASLHDISNRSCLRLMLRDLQLTYTIRLGGLWITTTEEAESQLVTTVYPVGDLLTQDSNYAEPVFDYDSLEQAIMSLIAPDTWDQVGGPGVISGIYGSLAVSQTADIHKQVSTFLQAYRVIVENDRDADVTQPTAIILGQQEYESIRAALDEPVTVETMDASFSEVIRLIGESMQIPIVIDSIALEDFGIDLGTPITVDVKDIPLRFALPRILNELELTYTLRDEVLLVTTPEVDESQLLIGFYPVRDLVQKSTELPDDSSGRNADFDSLTQLITATIDPDSWDEVGGPGAIEPLVLGTTLVVSQTRATHEQIADLLAKLRAAKQVEAARSAAQEEVDPTALIVRAYQVRPSFSGPDEIVKLVMRAFKPGTWDDEEGTFIQGLGTSIVVKHDANVHREVQKLLTQLHLLGPFPHGTQQGFGGGGGGVSAPGGGGGVF
;
A
#
# COMPACT_ATOMS: atom_id res chain seq x y z
N MET A 1 49.80 -25.22 42.93
CA MET A 1 49.51 -23.88 42.36
C MET A 1 48.39 -24.02 41.35
N LEU A 2 47.49 -23.04 41.29
CA LEU A 2 46.18 -22.99 40.60
C LEU A 2 44.99 -23.46 41.44
N PHE A 3 44.40 -22.52 42.17
CA PHE A 3 43.04 -22.58 42.70
C PHE A 3 42.17 -21.64 41.85
N ARG A 4 41.14 -22.21 41.20
CA ARG A 4 40.02 -21.49 40.59
C ARG A 4 39.11 -20.98 41.71
N SER A 5 38.69 -19.72 41.63
CA SER A 5 37.66 -19.13 42.50
C SER A 5 36.40 -18.87 41.66
N GLN A 6 35.35 -19.65 41.90
CA GLN A 6 33.98 -19.38 41.48
C GLN A 6 33.32 -18.46 42.52
N VAL A 7 32.60 -17.44 42.05
CA VAL A 7 31.69 -16.59 42.85
C VAL A 7 30.25 -17.06 42.58
N PRO A 8 29.37 -17.16 43.60
CA PRO A 8 28.08 -17.85 43.48
C PRO A 8 26.95 -16.96 42.96
N VAL A 9 26.06 -17.59 42.19
CA VAL A 9 24.74 -17.08 41.77
C VAL A 9 23.79 -17.14 42.97
N CYS A 10 23.25 -15.99 43.39
CA CYS A 10 22.21 -15.92 44.42
C CYS A 10 20.83 -16.13 43.79
N LEU A 11 20.22 -17.24 44.20
CA LEU A 11 18.83 -17.63 43.95
C LEU A 11 17.99 -17.13 45.14
N LEU A 12 16.94 -16.33 44.90
CA LEU A 12 15.96 -15.99 45.94
C LEU A 12 14.54 -16.09 45.37
N ILE A 13 13.81 -17.03 45.96
CA ILE A 13 12.42 -17.44 45.70
C ILE A 13 11.48 -16.65 46.61
N ALA A 14 10.34 -16.17 46.10
CA ALA A 14 9.04 -15.98 46.79
C ALA A 14 8.06 -15.31 45.80
N CYS A 15 6.78 -15.62 45.65
CA CYS A 15 5.83 -16.44 46.42
C CYS A 15 4.67 -16.85 45.49
N LEU A 16 4.26 -18.13 45.57
CA LEU A 16 2.99 -18.62 45.05
C LEU A 16 1.84 -18.16 45.97
N ALA A 17 0.84 -17.50 45.41
CA ALA A 17 -0.50 -17.44 45.98
C ALA A 17 -1.51 -17.78 44.87
N ALA A 18 -2.22 -18.89 45.08
CA ALA A 18 -3.30 -19.34 44.21
C ALA A 18 -4.54 -18.48 44.42
N GLY A 19 -5.14 -18.00 43.32
CA GLY A 19 -6.41 -17.29 43.32
C GLY A 19 -6.95 -17.14 41.89
N SER A 20 -7.92 -17.99 41.55
CA SER A 20 -8.90 -17.93 40.46
C SER A 20 -8.53 -17.27 39.12
N ALA A 21 -8.54 -18.11 38.08
CA ALA A 21 -8.55 -17.73 36.67
C ALA A 21 -9.67 -16.72 36.34
N SER A 22 -9.28 -15.54 35.86
CA SER A 22 -10.01 -14.69 34.88
C SER A 22 -9.42 -13.27 34.90
N ASP A 23 -8.28 -13.07 34.24
CA ASP A 23 -7.88 -11.84 33.53
C ASP A 23 -6.37 -11.88 33.31
N SER A 24 -5.98 -12.44 32.17
CA SER A 24 -4.63 -12.29 31.64
C SER A 24 -4.73 -11.98 30.16
N ARG A 25 -5.46 -10.91 29.85
CA ARG A 25 -5.14 -10.06 28.70
C ARG A 25 -3.86 -9.31 29.07
N LEU A 26 -2.72 -9.96 28.81
CA LEU A 26 -1.45 -9.24 28.63
C LEU A 26 -1.73 -8.17 27.58
N ALA A 27 -1.68 -6.92 28.01
CA ALA A 27 -1.72 -5.75 27.16
C ALA A 27 -0.48 -5.78 26.26
N LEU A 28 -0.59 -6.47 25.12
CA LEU A 28 0.25 -6.27 23.94
C LEU A 28 -0.40 -5.14 23.14
N GLY A 29 -0.38 -3.95 23.72
CA GLY A 29 -0.77 -2.70 23.08
C GLY A 29 0.39 -1.73 23.22
N GLU A 30 0.72 -1.06 22.13
CA GLU A 30 1.85 -0.15 21.90
C GLU A 30 3.20 -0.81 21.57
N ASP A 31 3.47 -0.82 20.26
CA ASP A 31 4.79 -0.71 19.61
C ASP A 31 5.93 -1.51 20.27
N ALA A 32 5.98 -2.82 20.03
CA ALA A 32 7.15 -3.64 20.35
C ALA A 32 8.26 -3.49 19.29
N SER A 33 8.48 -2.28 18.77
CA SER A 33 9.83 -1.87 18.38
C SER A 33 10.64 -1.70 19.68
N ILE A 34 11.92 -2.09 19.68
CA ILE A 34 12.80 -1.87 20.85
C ILE A 34 12.66 -0.38 21.23
N PRO A 35 12.34 -0.03 22.50
CA PRO A 35 12.17 1.36 22.88
C PRO A 35 13.44 2.11 22.50
N ARG A 36 13.32 3.01 21.51
CA ARG A 36 14.42 3.86 21.06
C ARG A 36 15.01 4.53 22.29
N SER A 37 16.34 4.52 22.38
CA SER A 37 17.00 5.15 23.50
C SER A 37 16.64 6.65 23.57
N GLU A 38 16.59 7.24 24.76
CA GLU A 38 16.21 8.66 24.90
C GLU A 38 17.12 9.59 24.07
N TRP A 39 18.38 9.19 23.82
CA TRP A 39 19.30 9.97 23.00
C TRP A 39 19.03 9.80 21.49
N GLU A 40 18.64 8.62 21.01
CA GLU A 40 18.21 8.43 19.61
C GLU A 40 16.96 9.27 19.32
N ALA A 41 15.99 9.25 20.22
CA ALA A 41 14.77 10.05 20.10
C ALA A 41 15.09 11.56 20.04
N ARG A 42 16.08 12.03 20.81
CA ARG A 42 16.55 13.42 20.75
C ARG A 42 17.19 13.78 19.42
N ILE A 43 18.05 12.91 18.88
CA ILE A 43 18.68 13.14 17.56
C ILE A 43 17.61 13.19 16.48
N GLU A 44 16.69 12.23 16.47
CA GLU A 44 15.60 12.18 15.50
C GLU A 44 14.68 13.40 15.59
N ALA A 45 14.37 13.85 16.81
CA ALA A 45 13.61 15.09 17.02
C ALA A 45 14.36 16.31 16.46
N ALA A 46 15.67 16.43 16.71
CA ALA A 46 16.49 17.51 16.16
C ALA A 46 16.55 17.47 14.63
N LEU A 47 16.65 16.27 14.04
CA LEU A 47 16.63 16.06 12.59
C LEU A 47 15.27 16.38 11.97
N SER A 48 14.16 16.10 12.66
CA SER A 48 12.80 16.40 12.19
C SER A 48 12.45 17.90 12.24
N ALA A 49 13.14 18.68 13.07
CA ALA A 49 12.89 20.12 13.17
C ALA A 49 13.33 20.84 11.88
N LYS A 50 12.61 21.91 11.52
CA LYS A 50 12.98 22.76 10.38
C LYS A 50 14.30 23.48 10.62
N GLY A 51 15.13 23.50 9.58
CA GLY A 51 16.44 24.10 9.53
C GLY A 51 16.52 25.27 8.55
N ALA A 52 17.51 26.12 8.79
CA ALA A 52 17.96 27.12 7.82
C ALA A 52 19.49 27.16 7.91
N TRP A 53 20.14 26.90 6.79
CA TRP A 53 21.59 26.72 6.70
C TRP A 53 22.11 27.41 5.44
N GLU A 54 23.13 28.23 5.65
CA GLU A 54 23.83 28.95 4.58
C GLU A 54 25.32 28.74 4.79
N PHE A 55 25.94 28.04 3.85
CA PHE A 55 27.35 27.73 3.81
C PHE A 55 27.88 28.07 2.42
N VAL A 56 29.03 28.72 2.37
CA VAL A 56 29.70 29.10 1.12
C VAL A 56 31.15 28.68 1.27
N ASP A 57 31.56 27.68 0.48
CA ASP A 57 32.93 27.15 0.47
C ASP A 57 33.42 26.75 1.89
N ALA A 58 32.52 26.23 2.73
CA ALA A 58 32.79 25.93 4.13
C ALA A 58 33.32 24.50 4.29
N PRO A 59 34.44 24.27 5.00
CA PRO A 59 34.98 22.92 5.24
C PRO A 59 33.96 21.98 5.90
N LEU A 60 33.85 20.73 5.43
CA LEU A 60 32.91 19.72 5.97
C LEU A 60 32.99 19.59 7.50
N ASN A 61 34.19 19.56 8.07
CA ASN A 61 34.39 19.51 9.53
C ASN A 61 33.83 20.73 10.28
N GLU A 62 33.93 21.94 9.72
CA GLU A 62 33.36 23.16 10.28
C GLU A 62 31.84 23.17 10.15
N VAL A 63 31.30 22.70 9.02
CA VAL A 63 29.86 22.50 8.80
C VAL A 63 29.31 21.56 9.87
N CYS A 64 29.95 20.40 10.08
CA CYS A 64 29.55 19.44 11.11
C CYS A 64 29.56 20.07 12.50
N ALA A 65 30.61 20.82 12.85
CA ALA A 65 30.71 21.48 14.14
C ALA A 65 29.64 22.56 14.34
N ALA A 66 29.30 23.32 13.29
CA ALA A 66 28.23 24.31 13.32
C ALA A 66 26.85 23.66 13.55
N ILE A 67 26.57 22.55 12.85
CA ILE A 67 25.33 21.78 13.01
C ILE A 67 25.26 21.18 14.42
N GLN A 68 26.34 20.54 14.88
CA GLN A 68 26.46 19.95 16.22
C GLN A 68 26.11 20.97 17.31
N LYS A 69 26.69 22.18 17.22
CA LYS A 69 26.49 23.26 18.19
C LYS A 69 25.07 23.80 18.18
N LYS A 70 24.46 23.99 17.00
CA LYS A 70 23.13 24.59 16.88
C LYS A 70 22.02 23.61 17.23
N LEU A 71 22.19 22.32 16.92
CA LEU A 71 21.20 21.27 17.20
C LEU A 71 21.36 20.61 18.58
N ASP A 72 22.48 20.86 19.28
CA ASP A 72 22.80 20.23 20.57
C ASP A 72 22.73 18.69 20.53
N ILE A 73 23.26 18.12 19.45
CA ILE A 73 23.41 16.67 19.24
C ILE A 73 24.89 16.33 19.09
N ASN A 74 25.26 15.07 19.33
CA ASN A 74 26.63 14.60 19.10
C ASN A 74 26.80 14.22 17.62
N ILE A 75 27.73 14.86 16.90
CA ILE A 75 28.06 14.55 15.50
C ILE A 75 29.51 14.06 15.44
N VAL A 76 29.73 12.94 14.76
CA VAL A 76 31.06 12.33 14.61
C VAL A 76 31.32 12.10 13.12
N LEU A 77 32.48 12.55 12.64
CA LEU A 77 32.98 12.22 11.31
C LEU A 77 33.74 10.90 11.35
N ASP A 78 33.36 9.96 10.51
CA ASP A 78 34.09 8.70 10.33
C ASP A 78 35.33 8.93 9.45
N VAL A 79 36.34 9.60 10.01
CA VAL A 79 37.54 10.02 9.28
C VAL A 79 38.21 8.86 8.55
N LYS A 80 38.18 7.65 9.14
CA LYS A 80 38.77 6.48 8.51
C LYS A 80 38.03 6.12 7.21
N SER A 81 36.70 5.98 7.26
CA SER A 81 35.91 5.67 6.06
C SER A 81 35.99 6.79 5.04
N LEU A 82 36.06 8.06 5.45
CA LEU A 82 36.27 9.18 4.53
C LEU A 82 37.64 9.11 3.82
N GLU A 83 38.72 8.89 4.57
CA GLU A 83 40.08 8.76 4.03
C GLU A 83 40.22 7.55 3.09
N ASP A 84 39.57 6.42 3.42
CA ASP A 84 39.56 5.20 2.59
C ASP A 84 38.91 5.46 1.21
N PHE A 85 38.02 6.45 1.09
CA PHE A 85 37.39 6.90 -0.15
C PHE A 85 38.01 8.17 -0.74
N GLY A 86 39.11 8.65 -0.16
CA GLY A 86 39.81 9.85 -0.65
C GLY A 86 39.08 11.17 -0.40
N ILE A 87 38.12 11.20 0.54
CA ILE A 87 37.37 12.40 0.90
C ILE A 87 38.10 13.12 2.04
N ASP A 88 38.56 14.34 1.79
CA ASP A 88 39.21 15.16 2.82
C ASP A 88 38.15 15.80 3.74
N PRO A 89 38.26 15.73 5.08
CA PRO A 89 37.33 16.41 5.98
C PRO A 89 37.27 17.94 5.86
N GLY A 90 38.22 18.54 5.16
CA GLY A 90 38.28 19.95 4.78
C GLY A 90 37.69 20.25 3.40
N THR A 91 37.13 19.25 2.69
CA THR A 91 36.45 19.45 1.41
C THR A 91 35.35 20.50 1.59
N PRO A 92 35.32 21.55 0.75
CA PRO A 92 34.36 22.62 0.91
C PRO A 92 32.95 22.20 0.50
N ILE A 93 31.97 22.71 1.24
CA ILE A 93 30.54 22.53 0.98
C ILE A 93 29.91 23.90 0.79
N THR A 94 29.12 24.04 -0.27
CA THR A 94 28.26 25.19 -0.50
C THR A 94 26.81 24.73 -0.47
N ALA A 95 26.01 25.32 0.41
CA ALA A 95 24.61 24.97 0.57
C ALA A 95 23.79 26.18 1.01
N SER A 96 22.64 26.37 0.38
CA SER A 96 21.67 27.43 0.71
C SER A 96 20.29 26.80 0.86
N LEU A 97 19.96 26.39 2.09
CA LEU A 97 18.80 25.55 2.39
C LEU A 97 17.93 26.22 3.45
N HIS A 98 16.65 26.38 3.12
CA HIS A 98 15.68 27.11 3.94
C HIS A 98 14.34 26.38 3.99
N ASP A 99 13.69 26.43 5.16
CA ASP A 99 12.32 25.93 5.40
C ASP A 99 12.11 24.41 5.20
N ILE A 100 13.19 23.63 5.17
CA ILE A 100 13.16 22.15 5.13
C ILE A 100 13.71 21.55 6.44
N SER A 101 13.44 20.27 6.71
CA SER A 101 13.95 19.60 7.91
C SER A 101 15.48 19.53 7.97
N ASN A 102 16.05 19.51 9.18
CA ASN A 102 17.50 19.33 9.37
C ASN A 102 17.99 17.99 8.80
N ARG A 103 17.12 16.97 8.78
CA ARG A 103 17.34 15.70 8.07
C ARG A 103 17.60 15.94 6.60
N SER A 104 16.66 16.59 5.91
CA SER A 104 16.78 16.90 4.49
C SER A 104 18.00 17.78 4.22
N CYS A 105 18.25 18.78 5.07
CA CYS A 105 19.44 19.63 4.97
C CYS A 105 20.73 18.80 4.97
N LEU A 106 20.87 17.90 5.95
CA LEU A 106 22.05 17.04 6.07
C LEU A 106 22.19 16.11 4.87
N ARG A 107 21.11 15.45 4.42
CA ARG A 107 21.17 14.56 3.25
C ARG A 107 21.60 15.30 1.99
N LEU A 108 21.04 16.49 1.76
CA LEU A 108 21.39 17.33 0.61
C LEU A 108 22.84 17.82 0.68
N MET A 109 23.31 18.29 1.84
CA MET A 109 24.70 18.75 2.02
C MET A 109 25.75 17.65 1.87
N LEU A 110 25.42 16.42 2.28
CA LEU A 110 26.34 15.28 2.23
C LEU A 110 26.33 14.57 0.87
N ARG A 111 25.29 14.76 0.07
CA ARG A 111 25.08 14.10 -1.21
C ARG A 111 26.22 14.35 -2.20
N ASP A 112 26.64 15.62 -2.34
CA ASP A 112 27.68 16.03 -3.28
C ASP A 112 29.05 15.39 -2.98
N LEU A 113 29.22 14.88 -1.76
CA LEU A 113 30.42 14.17 -1.32
C LEU A 113 30.23 12.65 -1.26
N GLN A 114 29.10 12.11 -1.74
CA GLN A 114 28.72 10.70 -1.61
C GLN A 114 28.76 10.20 -0.15
N LEU A 115 28.42 11.11 0.78
CA LEU A 115 28.34 10.83 2.21
C LEU A 115 26.87 10.68 2.63
N THR A 116 26.68 9.95 3.72
CA THR A 116 25.41 9.82 4.42
C THR A 116 25.64 9.89 5.92
N TYR A 117 24.58 9.71 6.71
CA TYR A 117 24.71 9.61 8.15
C TYR A 117 24.00 8.38 8.72
N THR A 118 24.51 7.86 9.83
CA THR A 118 23.90 6.79 10.61
C THR A 118 23.78 7.21 12.07
N ILE A 119 22.70 6.79 12.74
CA ILE A 119 22.52 7.07 14.18
C ILE A 119 22.98 5.84 14.95
N ARG A 120 24.18 5.91 15.54
CA ARG A 120 24.79 4.79 16.26
C ARG A 120 25.70 5.25 17.39
N LEU A 121 25.94 4.38 18.36
CA LEU A 121 26.93 4.60 19.42
C LEU A 121 26.79 5.94 20.17
N GLY A 122 25.56 6.42 20.39
CA GLY A 122 25.32 7.67 21.12
C GLY A 122 25.51 8.95 20.30
N GLY A 123 25.53 8.89 18.97
CA GLY A 123 25.69 10.05 18.12
C GLY A 123 25.21 9.85 16.68
N LEU A 124 25.22 10.94 15.93
CA LEU A 124 25.03 10.98 14.48
C LEU A 124 26.41 10.87 13.83
N TRP A 125 26.65 9.76 13.15
CA TRP A 125 27.90 9.48 12.44
C TRP A 125 27.76 9.86 10.98
N ILE A 126 28.61 10.76 10.49
CA ILE A 126 28.72 11.06 9.07
C ILE A 126 29.80 10.15 8.50
N THR A 127 29.43 9.35 7.49
CA THR A 127 30.29 8.33 6.88
C THR A 127 29.96 8.18 5.40
N THR A 128 30.69 7.34 4.68
CA THR A 128 30.43 7.07 3.26
C THR A 128 29.17 6.24 3.09
N THR A 129 28.52 6.36 1.93
CA THR A 129 27.35 5.52 1.61
C THR A 129 27.68 4.03 1.69
N GLU A 130 28.82 3.60 1.17
CA GLU A 130 29.26 2.19 1.22
C GLU A 130 29.46 1.69 2.67
N GLU A 131 30.10 2.48 3.54
CA GLU A 131 30.23 2.10 4.95
C GLU A 131 28.87 1.99 5.62
N ALA A 132 27.94 2.93 5.37
CA ALA A 132 26.60 2.88 5.93
C ALA A 132 25.81 1.66 5.44
N GLU A 133 25.97 1.25 4.19
CA GLU A 133 25.33 0.08 3.58
C GLU A 133 25.82 -1.25 4.20
N SER A 134 27.07 -1.29 4.67
CA SER A 134 27.61 -2.46 5.36
C SER A 134 27.09 -2.65 6.80
N GLN A 135 26.45 -1.62 7.37
CA GLN A 135 26.06 -1.56 8.77
C GLN A 135 24.62 -2.05 8.96
N LEU A 136 24.46 -3.37 8.92
CA LEU A 136 23.16 -4.00 9.15
C LEU A 136 22.83 -4.06 10.64
N VAL A 137 21.56 -3.78 10.96
CA VAL A 137 20.98 -3.98 12.28
C VAL A 137 19.91 -5.05 12.14
N THR A 138 19.76 -5.93 13.14
CA THR A 138 18.66 -6.89 13.16
C THR A 138 17.53 -6.37 14.06
N THR A 139 16.35 -6.21 13.49
CA THR A 139 15.13 -5.76 14.18
C THR A 139 14.02 -6.78 13.98
N VAL A 140 13.23 -7.02 15.03
CA VAL A 140 12.05 -7.90 14.97
C VAL A 140 10.79 -7.04 14.93
N TYR A 141 9.96 -7.25 13.92
CA TYR A 141 8.68 -6.57 13.72
C TYR A 141 7.53 -7.53 14.01
N PRO A 142 6.72 -7.30 15.05
CA PRO A 142 5.51 -8.10 15.25
C PRO A 142 4.51 -7.81 14.13
N VAL A 143 4.08 -8.81 13.38
CA VAL A 143 3.19 -8.64 12.22
C VAL A 143 2.01 -9.62 12.22
N GLY A 144 1.80 -10.39 13.28
CA GLY A 144 0.74 -11.41 13.33
C GLY A 144 -0.68 -10.87 13.09
N ASP A 145 -0.89 -9.56 13.24
CA ASP A 145 -2.11 -8.82 12.89
C ASP A 145 -2.29 -8.58 11.37
N LEU A 146 -1.19 -8.64 10.62
CA LEU A 146 -1.08 -8.42 9.18
C LEU A 146 -0.99 -9.71 8.34
N LEU A 147 -0.84 -10.86 9.00
CA LEU A 147 -0.67 -12.16 8.33
C LEU A 147 -2.00 -12.89 8.18
N THR A 148 -2.08 -13.76 7.17
CA THR A 148 -3.16 -14.74 7.09
C THR A 148 -2.82 -15.98 7.92
N GLN A 149 -3.84 -16.68 8.42
CA GLN A 149 -3.67 -17.91 9.18
C GLN A 149 -4.25 -19.07 8.37
N ASP A 150 -3.48 -20.15 8.24
CA ASP A 150 -4.00 -21.39 7.69
C ASP A 150 -4.90 -22.07 8.72
N SER A 151 -6.18 -22.18 8.38
CA SER A 151 -7.20 -22.81 9.22
C SER A 151 -7.16 -24.34 9.24
N ASN A 152 -6.31 -24.98 8.43
CA ASN A 152 -6.21 -26.44 8.35
C ASN A 152 -5.39 -27.07 9.49
N TYR A 153 -4.60 -26.28 10.21
CA TYR A 153 -3.74 -26.76 11.29
C TYR A 153 -4.31 -26.41 12.67
N ALA A 154 -4.06 -27.30 13.65
CA ALA A 154 -4.49 -27.09 15.04
C ALA A 154 -3.69 -25.99 15.76
N GLU A 155 -2.51 -25.66 15.25
CA GLU A 155 -1.71 -24.51 15.67
C GLU A 155 -1.78 -23.43 14.57
N PRO A 156 -1.82 -22.13 14.93
CA PRO A 156 -1.87 -21.06 13.95
C PRO A 156 -0.57 -21.04 13.13
N VAL A 157 -0.64 -21.56 11.91
CA VAL A 157 0.42 -21.40 10.91
C VAL A 157 0.16 -20.09 10.19
N PHE A 158 1.11 -19.17 10.31
CA PHE A 158 1.06 -17.89 9.62
C PHE A 158 1.71 -18.02 8.25
N ASP A 159 1.07 -17.45 7.25
CA ASP A 159 1.64 -17.24 5.92
C ASP A 159 2.32 -15.87 5.87
N TYR A 160 3.62 -15.87 5.59
CA TYR A 160 4.46 -14.67 5.48
C TYR A 160 4.73 -14.29 4.03
N ASP A 161 4.46 -15.18 3.07
CA ASP A 161 5.02 -15.11 1.72
C ASP A 161 4.61 -13.81 1.03
N SER A 162 3.32 -13.44 1.07
CA SER A 162 2.85 -12.18 0.45
C SER A 162 3.49 -10.94 1.06
N LEU A 163 3.75 -10.94 2.38
CA LEU A 163 4.30 -9.77 3.07
C LEU A 163 5.82 -9.67 2.89
N GLU A 164 6.53 -10.80 2.96
CA GLU A 164 7.96 -10.86 2.67
C GLU A 164 8.23 -10.46 1.23
N GLN A 165 7.49 -11.05 0.28
CA GLN A 165 7.61 -10.74 -1.14
C GLN A 165 7.38 -9.24 -1.40
N ALA A 166 6.30 -8.67 -0.86
CA ALA A 166 6.03 -7.24 -1.00
C ALA A 166 7.13 -6.35 -0.41
N ILE A 167 7.70 -6.71 0.74
CA ILE A 167 8.80 -5.93 1.30
C ILE A 167 10.05 -6.05 0.42
N MET A 168 10.37 -7.26 -0.05
CA MET A 168 11.56 -7.50 -0.85
C MET A 168 11.51 -6.84 -2.22
N SER A 169 10.39 -6.89 -2.94
CA SER A 169 10.32 -6.31 -4.29
C SER A 169 10.10 -4.79 -4.28
N LEU A 170 9.47 -4.22 -3.24
CA LEU A 170 9.19 -2.78 -3.20
C LEU A 170 10.23 -1.94 -2.47
N ILE A 171 10.96 -2.52 -1.50
CA ILE A 171 11.90 -1.78 -0.65
C ILE A 171 13.32 -2.24 -0.95
N ALA A 172 14.07 -1.43 -1.70
CA ALA A 172 15.49 -1.68 -2.03
C ALA A 172 15.74 -3.12 -2.54
N PRO A 173 15.11 -3.52 -3.67
CA PRO A 173 15.02 -4.92 -4.09
C PRO A 173 16.35 -5.61 -4.33
N ASP A 174 17.37 -4.86 -4.72
CA ASP A 174 18.74 -5.30 -4.95
C ASP A 174 19.54 -5.56 -3.66
N THR A 175 19.01 -5.18 -2.50
CA THR A 175 19.72 -5.27 -1.21
C THR A 175 19.42 -6.55 -0.42
N TRP A 176 18.54 -7.42 -0.91
CA TRP A 176 18.13 -8.65 -0.20
C TRP A 176 18.93 -9.88 -0.63
N ASP A 177 19.10 -10.83 0.29
CA ASP A 177 19.89 -12.05 0.12
C ASP A 177 19.41 -12.94 -1.02
N GLN A 178 18.11 -12.96 -1.30
CA GLN A 178 17.53 -13.71 -2.42
C GLN A 178 18.08 -13.30 -3.79
N VAL A 179 18.51 -12.05 -3.93
CA VAL A 179 19.16 -11.52 -5.15
C VAL A 179 20.66 -11.29 -4.97
N GLY A 180 21.24 -11.74 -3.85
CA GLY A 180 22.67 -11.63 -3.55
C GLY A 180 23.09 -10.39 -2.75
N GLY A 181 22.13 -9.60 -2.28
CA GLY A 181 22.37 -8.47 -1.37
C GLY A 181 22.67 -8.92 0.07
N PRO A 182 23.09 -7.98 0.94
CA PRO A 182 23.50 -8.30 2.32
C PRO A 182 22.33 -8.41 3.31
N GLY A 183 21.13 -7.94 2.94
CA GLY A 183 19.96 -7.92 3.79
C GLY A 183 19.23 -9.24 3.90
N VAL A 184 18.60 -9.51 5.03
CA VAL A 184 17.84 -10.75 5.27
C VAL A 184 16.49 -10.41 5.87
N ILE A 185 15.43 -11.08 5.41
CA ILE A 185 14.09 -11.04 6.00
C ILE A 185 13.59 -12.46 6.22
N SER A 186 12.97 -12.73 7.38
CA SER A 186 12.40 -14.04 7.67
C SER A 186 11.28 -13.99 8.71
N GLY A 187 10.18 -14.66 8.41
CA GLY A 187 9.01 -14.84 9.25
C GLY A 187 9.20 -15.89 10.34
N ILE A 188 8.91 -15.50 11.58
CA ILE A 188 8.96 -16.40 12.74
C ILE A 188 7.99 -15.95 13.83
N TYR A 189 7.18 -16.89 14.35
CA TYR A 189 6.27 -16.67 15.49
C TYR A 189 5.37 -15.42 15.40
N GLY A 190 4.79 -15.14 14.22
CA GLY A 190 3.95 -13.97 13.97
C GLY A 190 4.76 -12.66 13.90
N SER A 191 6.06 -12.73 13.65
CA SER A 191 6.96 -11.59 13.53
C SER A 191 7.85 -11.73 12.30
N LEU A 192 8.37 -10.63 11.78
CA LEU A 192 9.44 -10.61 10.79
C LEU A 192 10.74 -10.24 11.48
N ALA A 193 11.75 -11.10 11.39
CA ALA A 193 13.12 -10.75 11.70
C ALA A 193 13.77 -10.18 10.43
N VAL A 194 14.15 -8.90 10.48
CA VAL A 194 14.77 -8.18 9.36
C VAL A 194 16.17 -7.76 9.78
N SER A 195 17.18 -8.07 8.98
CA SER A 195 18.55 -7.60 9.13
C SER A 195 18.89 -6.68 7.98
N GLN A 196 18.92 -5.38 8.20
CA GLN A 196 19.13 -4.41 7.13
C GLN A 196 19.67 -3.06 7.65
N THR A 197 20.01 -2.11 6.76
CA THR A 197 20.43 -0.75 7.13
C THR A 197 19.31 0.03 7.86
N ALA A 198 19.71 1.06 8.62
CA ALA A 198 18.77 1.89 9.38
C ALA A 198 17.71 2.58 8.50
N ASP A 199 18.09 3.01 7.30
CA ASP A 199 17.18 3.68 6.36
C ASP A 199 16.11 2.73 5.82
N ILE A 200 16.49 1.50 5.45
CA ILE A 200 15.53 0.49 5.02
C ILE A 200 14.64 0.05 6.19
N HIS A 201 15.17 -0.07 7.42
CA HIS A 201 14.33 -0.32 8.60
C HIS A 201 13.23 0.73 8.80
N LYS A 202 13.54 2.00 8.51
CA LYS A 202 12.55 3.08 8.54
C LYS A 202 11.49 2.89 7.44
N GLN A 203 11.90 2.51 6.23
CA GLN A 203 10.98 2.21 5.13
C GLN A 203 10.06 1.02 5.46
N VAL A 204 10.62 -0.09 5.95
CA VAL A 204 9.87 -1.28 6.39
C VAL A 204 8.89 -0.93 7.51
N SER A 205 9.32 -0.16 8.51
CA SER A 205 8.44 0.28 9.59
C SER A 205 7.27 1.12 9.07
N THR A 206 7.55 2.07 8.17
CA THR A 206 6.54 2.96 7.56
C THR A 206 5.56 2.16 6.71
N PHE A 207 6.06 1.22 5.91
CA PHE A 207 5.26 0.28 5.13
C PHE A 207 4.31 -0.52 6.02
N LEU A 208 4.82 -1.16 7.08
CA LEU A 208 4.01 -1.99 7.97
C LEU A 208 2.95 -1.15 8.71
N GLN A 209 3.28 0.08 9.12
CA GLN A 209 2.32 0.99 9.74
C GLN A 209 1.20 1.39 8.78
N ALA A 210 1.53 1.77 7.54
CA ALA A 210 0.53 2.11 6.54
C ALA A 210 -0.36 0.91 6.20
N TYR A 211 0.22 -0.29 6.10
CA TYR A 211 -0.55 -1.50 5.84
C TYR A 211 -1.50 -1.85 7.01
N ARG A 212 -1.09 -1.66 8.27
CA ARG A 212 -2.00 -1.82 9.44
C ARG A 212 -3.22 -0.93 9.33
N VAL A 213 -3.04 0.35 8.96
CA VAL A 213 -4.16 1.29 8.79
C VAL A 213 -5.13 0.78 7.71
N ILE A 214 -4.62 0.24 6.60
CA ILE A 214 -5.46 -0.35 5.55
C ILE A 214 -6.24 -1.57 6.06
N VAL A 215 -5.57 -2.49 6.75
CA VAL A 215 -6.20 -3.71 7.30
C VAL A 215 -7.26 -3.37 8.36
N GLU A 216 -7.01 -2.37 9.20
CA GLU A 216 -7.97 -1.88 10.19
C GLU A 216 -9.20 -1.27 9.51
N ASN A 217 -9.01 -0.44 8.49
CA ASN A 217 -10.10 0.17 7.73
C ASN A 217 -10.92 -0.86 6.94
N ASP A 218 -10.30 -1.92 6.40
CA ASP A 218 -11.01 -2.99 5.68
C ASP A 218 -11.94 -3.82 6.59
N ARG A 219 -11.65 -3.85 7.90
CA ARG A 219 -12.51 -4.49 8.90
C ARG A 219 -13.77 -3.67 9.21
N ASP A 220 -13.74 -2.36 8.96
CA ASP A 220 -14.86 -1.48 9.22
C ASP A 220 -15.83 -1.44 8.02
N ALA A 221 -17.05 -1.94 8.23
CA ALA A 221 -18.05 -2.07 7.18
C ALA A 221 -18.64 -0.72 6.71
N ASP A 222 -18.42 0.36 7.46
CA ASP A 222 -18.93 1.70 7.15
C ASP A 222 -18.00 2.52 6.22
N VAL A 223 -16.78 2.04 5.94
CA VAL A 223 -15.84 2.73 5.02
C VAL A 223 -16.32 2.55 3.59
N THR A 224 -16.89 3.62 3.03
CA THR A 224 -17.64 3.57 1.76
C THR A 224 -16.74 3.53 0.53
N GLN A 225 -15.50 4.04 0.60
CA GLN A 225 -14.47 3.91 -0.43
C GLN A 225 -13.06 3.90 0.18
N PRO A 226 -12.24 2.88 -0.08
CA PRO A 226 -10.84 2.90 0.33
C PRO A 226 -10.06 3.97 -0.42
N THR A 227 -9.31 4.80 0.29
CA THR A 227 -8.43 5.81 -0.30
C THR A 227 -7.03 5.23 -0.46
N ALA A 228 -6.40 5.46 -1.61
CA ALA A 228 -5.01 5.06 -1.81
C ALA A 228 -4.08 5.82 -0.86
N ILE A 229 -3.06 5.16 -0.32
CA ILE A 229 -2.05 5.77 0.55
C ILE A 229 -0.72 5.72 -0.18
N ILE A 230 -0.18 6.87 -0.61
CA ILE A 230 1.17 6.97 -1.18
C ILE A 230 2.11 7.46 -0.08
N LEU A 231 3.10 6.65 0.27
CA LEU A 231 4.08 6.96 1.30
C LEU A 231 4.94 8.15 0.88
N GLY A 232 5.17 9.07 1.82
CA GLY A 232 5.98 10.26 1.61
C GLY A 232 5.31 11.40 0.83
N GLN A 233 4.10 11.22 0.31
CA GLN A 233 3.45 12.28 -0.50
C GLN A 233 3.15 13.55 0.31
N GLN A 234 2.86 13.42 1.61
CA GLN A 234 2.44 14.54 2.46
C GLN A 234 3.56 15.56 2.70
N GLU A 235 4.83 15.15 2.58
CA GLU A 235 5.97 16.04 2.79
C GLU A 235 6.08 17.15 1.72
N TYR A 236 5.38 17.00 0.59
CA TYR A 236 5.55 17.86 -0.58
C TYR A 236 4.38 18.79 -0.86
N GLU A 237 3.37 18.86 0.01
CA GLU A 237 2.13 19.58 -0.28
C GLU A 237 2.33 21.07 -0.57
N SER A 238 3.27 21.72 0.13
CA SER A 238 3.64 23.12 -0.13
C SER A 238 4.25 23.32 -1.52
N ILE A 239 5.15 22.42 -1.93
CA ILE A 239 5.75 22.45 -3.27
C ILE A 239 4.71 22.15 -4.34
N ARG A 240 3.79 21.20 -4.08
CA ARG A 240 2.69 20.89 -4.98
C ARG A 240 1.76 22.08 -5.20
N ALA A 241 1.39 22.78 -4.13
CA ALA A 241 0.59 24.00 -4.26
C ALA A 241 1.31 25.07 -5.09
N ALA A 242 2.62 25.27 -4.86
CA ALA A 242 3.41 26.21 -5.65
C ALA A 242 3.57 25.80 -7.13
N LEU A 243 3.62 24.50 -7.43
CA LEU A 243 3.61 23.99 -8.81
C LEU A 243 2.33 24.39 -9.56
N ASP A 244 1.23 24.65 -8.85
CA ASP A 244 -0.03 25.06 -9.48
C ASP A 244 -0.16 26.57 -9.72
N GLU A 245 0.68 27.37 -9.06
CA GLU A 245 0.69 28.82 -9.20
C GLU A 245 1.35 29.28 -10.51
N PRO A 246 0.87 30.38 -11.12
CA PRO A 246 1.42 30.88 -12.37
C PRO A 246 2.79 31.55 -12.16
N VAL A 247 3.74 31.23 -13.04
CA VAL A 247 5.07 31.85 -13.06
C VAL A 247 5.26 32.67 -14.34
N THR A 248 5.98 33.79 -14.20
CA THR A 248 6.48 34.58 -15.33
C THR A 248 8.00 34.68 -15.24
N VAL A 249 8.70 34.16 -16.25
CA VAL A 249 10.15 34.24 -16.40
C VAL A 249 10.45 34.67 -17.82
N GLU A 250 11.17 35.78 -17.96
CA GLU A 250 11.61 36.34 -19.23
C GLU A 250 13.10 36.62 -19.13
N THR A 251 13.92 35.72 -19.67
CA THR A 251 15.38 35.84 -19.69
C THR A 251 15.93 35.52 -21.08
N MET A 252 16.99 36.22 -21.46
CA MET A 252 17.73 35.97 -22.70
C MET A 252 19.18 35.73 -22.33
N ASP A 253 19.72 34.57 -22.73
CA ASP A 253 21.13 34.22 -22.54
C ASP A 253 21.55 34.24 -21.05
N ALA A 254 20.64 33.87 -20.14
CA ALA A 254 20.91 33.75 -18.70
C ALA A 254 21.42 32.34 -18.38
N SER A 255 22.27 32.19 -17.36
CA SER A 255 22.76 30.86 -17.00
C SER A 255 21.63 29.99 -16.45
N PHE A 256 21.71 28.68 -16.69
CA PHE A 256 20.75 27.71 -16.19
C PHE A 256 20.56 27.83 -14.67
N SER A 257 21.66 27.89 -13.92
CA SER A 257 21.63 28.06 -12.46
C SER A 257 20.95 29.37 -12.02
N GLU A 258 21.14 30.47 -12.75
CA GLU A 258 20.46 31.74 -12.47
C GLU A 258 18.95 31.65 -12.70
N VAL A 259 18.52 31.03 -13.81
CA VAL A 259 17.09 30.86 -14.12
C VAL A 259 16.40 30.03 -13.05
N ILE A 260 16.98 28.89 -12.64
CA ILE A 260 16.41 28.04 -11.60
C ILE A 260 16.35 28.78 -10.25
N ARG A 261 17.39 29.53 -9.88
CA ARG A 261 17.39 30.36 -8.66
C ARG A 261 16.28 31.40 -8.68
N LEU A 262 16.07 32.10 -9.81
CA LEU A 262 15.00 33.09 -9.95
C LEU A 262 13.61 32.47 -9.79
N ILE A 263 13.40 31.26 -10.31
CA ILE A 263 12.14 30.52 -10.14
C ILE A 263 11.93 30.18 -8.65
N GLY A 264 12.94 29.64 -7.98
CA GLY A 264 12.86 29.31 -6.55
C GLY A 264 12.55 30.53 -5.67
N GLU A 265 13.19 31.67 -5.94
CA GLU A 265 12.94 32.93 -5.23
C GLU A 265 11.53 33.48 -5.48
N SER A 266 11.07 33.45 -6.73
CA SER A 266 9.75 33.95 -7.14
C SER A 266 8.60 33.11 -6.55
N MET A 267 8.76 31.79 -6.57
CA MET A 267 7.74 30.82 -6.13
C MET A 267 7.85 30.50 -4.63
N GLN A 268 8.90 30.99 -3.96
CA GLN A 268 9.22 30.72 -2.55
C GLN A 268 9.27 29.23 -2.20
N ILE A 269 9.81 28.42 -3.12
CA ILE A 269 10.03 26.99 -2.90
C ILE A 269 11.52 26.66 -2.93
N PRO A 270 11.97 25.68 -2.12
CA PRO A 270 13.34 25.23 -2.15
C PRO A 270 13.57 24.40 -3.41
N ILE A 271 14.33 24.96 -4.36
CA ILE A 271 14.78 24.26 -5.58
C ILE A 271 16.27 23.99 -5.47
N VAL A 272 16.66 22.74 -5.66
CA VAL A 272 18.05 22.27 -5.63
C VAL A 272 18.39 21.68 -6.99
N ILE A 273 19.59 21.93 -7.47
CA ILE A 273 20.11 21.33 -8.70
C ILE A 273 21.01 20.16 -8.31
N ASP A 274 20.79 19.01 -8.95
CA ASP A 274 21.61 17.82 -8.80
C ASP A 274 22.94 17.98 -9.54
N SER A 275 23.91 18.64 -8.92
CA SER A 275 25.21 18.97 -9.53
C SER A 275 25.90 17.72 -10.10
N ILE A 276 25.97 16.64 -9.33
CA ILE A 276 26.58 15.38 -9.75
C ILE A 276 25.86 14.81 -10.97
N ALA A 277 24.53 14.64 -10.90
CA ALA A 277 23.79 14.03 -11.99
C ALA A 277 23.91 14.85 -13.29
N LEU A 278 23.93 16.18 -13.17
CA LEU A 278 24.09 17.07 -14.32
C LEU A 278 25.52 17.04 -14.88
N GLU A 279 26.54 17.00 -14.02
CA GLU A 279 27.95 16.88 -14.45
C GLU A 279 28.22 15.55 -15.16
N ASP A 280 27.71 14.43 -14.61
CA ASP A 280 27.80 13.10 -15.22
C ASP A 280 27.06 13.03 -16.56
N PHE A 281 25.98 13.80 -16.71
CA PHE A 281 25.24 13.97 -17.97
C PHE A 281 25.88 15.01 -18.92
N GLY A 282 26.96 15.68 -18.50
CA GLY A 282 27.72 16.63 -19.31
C GLY A 282 27.11 18.03 -19.42
N ILE A 283 26.22 18.41 -18.49
CA ILE A 283 25.58 19.73 -18.44
C ILE A 283 26.34 20.66 -17.49
N ASP A 284 26.80 21.79 -18.01
CA ASP A 284 27.41 22.86 -17.20
C ASP A 284 26.33 23.79 -16.61
N LEU A 285 26.42 24.11 -15.32
CA LEU A 285 25.46 24.99 -14.62
C LEU A 285 25.48 26.44 -15.13
N GLY A 286 26.55 26.83 -15.84
CA GLY A 286 26.72 28.10 -16.52
C GLY A 286 26.13 28.14 -17.93
N THR A 287 25.61 27.02 -18.44
CA THR A 287 25.03 26.93 -19.80
C THR A 287 23.95 27.99 -19.98
N PRO A 288 24.05 28.86 -21.00
CA PRO A 288 23.05 29.88 -21.25
C PRO A 288 21.77 29.26 -21.84
N ILE A 289 20.63 29.65 -21.29
CA ILE A 289 19.30 29.29 -21.77
C ILE A 289 18.45 30.54 -22.00
N THR A 290 17.48 30.45 -22.91
CA THR A 290 16.54 31.53 -23.21
C THR A 290 15.14 31.10 -22.83
N VAL A 291 14.53 31.80 -21.88
CA VAL A 291 13.21 31.44 -21.34
C VAL A 291 12.23 32.56 -21.60
N ASP A 292 11.11 32.23 -22.26
CA ASP A 292 9.96 33.11 -22.44
C ASP A 292 8.69 32.37 -22.00
N VAL A 293 8.35 32.53 -20.73
CA VAL A 293 7.16 31.95 -20.10
C VAL A 293 6.42 33.04 -19.34
N LYS A 294 5.13 33.22 -19.64
CA LYS A 294 4.30 34.28 -19.05
C LYS A 294 2.98 33.72 -18.55
N ASP A 295 2.72 33.89 -17.25
CA ASP A 295 1.45 33.53 -16.61
C ASP A 295 1.05 32.06 -16.86
N ILE A 296 2.02 31.14 -16.80
CA ILE A 296 1.79 29.69 -16.97
C ILE A 296 2.03 29.01 -15.62
N PRO A 297 1.17 28.07 -15.18
CA PRO A 297 1.42 27.28 -13.98
C PRO A 297 2.82 26.65 -13.99
N LEU A 298 3.53 26.72 -12.85
CA LEU A 298 4.91 26.25 -12.74
C LEU A 298 5.07 24.78 -13.17
N ARG A 299 4.08 23.93 -12.90
CA ARG A 299 4.03 22.53 -13.36
C ARG A 299 4.15 22.33 -14.86
N PHE A 300 3.83 23.35 -15.67
CA PHE A 300 3.99 23.33 -17.12
C PHE A 300 5.20 24.15 -17.58
N ALA A 301 5.48 25.25 -16.89
CA ALA A 301 6.65 26.09 -17.17
C ALA A 301 7.95 25.32 -16.96
N LEU A 302 8.07 24.61 -15.84
CA LEU A 302 9.32 23.97 -15.43
C LEU A 302 9.71 22.83 -16.38
N PRO A 303 8.85 21.85 -16.73
CA PRO A 303 9.19 20.86 -17.76
C PRO A 303 9.60 21.49 -19.08
N ARG A 304 8.93 22.58 -19.49
CA ARG A 304 9.26 23.26 -20.74
C ARG A 304 10.67 23.87 -20.72
N ILE A 305 11.09 24.42 -19.59
CA ILE A 305 12.43 24.99 -19.39
C ILE A 305 13.47 23.87 -19.33
N LEU A 306 13.20 22.81 -18.58
CA LEU A 306 14.15 21.72 -18.37
C LEU A 306 14.36 20.85 -19.62
N ASN A 307 13.34 20.72 -20.46
CA ASN A 307 13.39 19.91 -21.69
C ASN A 307 14.38 20.46 -22.74
N GLU A 308 14.80 21.74 -22.66
CA GLU A 308 15.86 22.26 -23.53
C GLU A 308 17.23 21.63 -23.25
N LEU A 309 17.44 21.17 -22.01
CA LEU A 309 18.66 20.48 -21.56
C LEU A 309 18.40 18.99 -21.30
N GLU A 310 17.28 18.44 -21.76
CA GLU A 310 16.88 17.04 -21.51
C GLU A 310 16.83 16.68 -20.01
N LEU A 311 16.54 17.67 -19.15
CA LEU A 311 16.42 17.51 -17.70
C LEU A 311 14.95 17.33 -17.27
N THR A 312 14.77 16.80 -16.07
CA THR A 312 13.48 16.70 -15.38
C THR A 312 13.60 17.22 -13.96
N TYR A 313 12.52 17.13 -13.19
CA TYR A 313 12.56 17.37 -11.76
C TYR A 313 11.83 16.26 -11.00
N THR A 314 12.31 16.00 -9.80
CA THR A 314 11.71 15.07 -8.86
C THR A 314 11.51 15.76 -7.51
N LEU A 315 10.60 15.25 -6.69
CA LEU A 315 10.39 15.75 -5.34
C LEU A 315 11.07 14.82 -4.35
N ARG A 316 12.12 15.32 -3.69
CA ARG A 316 12.97 14.53 -2.81
C ARG A 316 13.45 15.37 -1.65
N ASP A 317 13.53 14.79 -0.45
CA ASP A 317 14.08 15.45 0.74
C ASP A 317 13.48 16.86 0.97
N GLU A 318 12.15 16.99 0.82
CA GLU A 318 11.40 18.26 0.99
C GLU A 318 11.81 19.38 0.02
N VAL A 319 12.49 19.06 -1.09
CA VAL A 319 12.87 20.03 -2.14
C VAL A 319 12.37 19.61 -3.52
N LEU A 320 12.27 20.59 -4.42
CA LEU A 320 12.20 20.31 -5.85
C LEU A 320 13.62 20.12 -6.35
N LEU A 321 13.98 18.88 -6.68
CA LEU A 321 15.31 18.53 -7.18
C LEU A 321 15.28 18.49 -8.71
N VAL A 322 16.05 19.38 -9.34
CA VAL A 322 16.27 19.36 -10.79
C VAL A 322 17.38 18.38 -11.11
N THR A 323 17.08 17.36 -11.92
CA THR A 323 17.96 16.20 -12.14
C THR A 323 17.74 15.59 -13.53
N THR A 324 18.44 14.51 -13.85
CA THR A 324 18.29 13.79 -15.13
C THR A 324 17.08 12.84 -15.09
N PRO A 325 16.51 12.48 -16.26
CA PRO A 325 15.44 11.49 -16.34
C PRO A 325 15.78 10.15 -15.66
N GLU A 326 17.02 9.67 -15.84
CA GLU A 326 17.50 8.43 -15.23
C GLU A 326 17.44 8.46 -13.70
N VAL A 327 17.80 9.59 -13.08
CA VAL A 327 17.71 9.74 -11.63
C VAL A 327 16.25 9.78 -11.18
N ASP A 328 15.37 10.49 -11.89
CA ASP A 328 13.93 10.54 -11.56
C ASP A 328 13.25 9.16 -11.70
N GLU A 329 13.59 8.40 -12.74
CA GLU A 329 13.10 7.03 -12.96
C GLU A 329 13.49 6.08 -11.83
N SER A 330 14.61 6.35 -11.13
CA SER A 330 15.02 5.61 -9.93
C SER A 330 14.31 6.06 -8.64
N GLN A 331 13.57 7.17 -8.66
CA GLN A 331 12.86 7.69 -7.47
C GLN A 331 11.45 7.11 -7.37
N LEU A 332 11.38 5.90 -6.84
CA LEU A 332 10.12 5.20 -6.65
C LEU A 332 9.48 5.56 -5.30
N LEU A 333 8.16 5.73 -5.32
CA LEU A 333 7.33 5.86 -4.13
C LEU A 333 6.55 4.57 -3.94
N ILE A 334 6.16 4.28 -2.70
CA ILE A 334 5.32 3.12 -2.39
C ILE A 334 3.87 3.58 -2.21
N GLY A 335 2.96 3.01 -2.99
CA GLY A 335 1.52 3.29 -2.95
C GLY A 335 0.70 2.05 -2.60
N PHE A 336 -0.17 2.16 -1.60
CA PHE A 336 -1.17 1.17 -1.25
C PHE A 336 -2.50 1.51 -1.92
N TYR A 337 -3.03 0.57 -2.70
CA TYR A 337 -4.28 0.68 -3.43
C TYR A 337 -5.23 -0.43 -2.99
N PRO A 338 -6.15 -0.17 -2.05
CA PRO A 338 -7.13 -1.18 -1.68
C PRO A 338 -8.10 -1.36 -2.86
N VAL A 339 -8.24 -2.61 -3.31
CA VAL A 339 -8.94 -2.96 -4.56
C VAL A 339 -10.02 -4.00 -4.33
N ARG A 340 -10.44 -4.20 -3.08
CA ARG A 340 -11.52 -5.13 -2.70
C ARG A 340 -12.80 -4.97 -3.53
N ASP A 341 -13.09 -3.74 -3.96
CA ASP A 341 -14.24 -3.42 -4.78
C ASP A 341 -14.04 -3.68 -6.28
N LEU A 342 -12.82 -3.97 -6.73
CA LEU A 342 -12.47 -4.21 -8.14
C LEU A 342 -12.10 -5.67 -8.43
N VAL A 343 -11.56 -6.39 -7.45
CA VAL A 343 -11.23 -7.81 -7.61
C VAL A 343 -12.47 -8.70 -7.51
N GLN A 344 -12.47 -9.81 -8.24
CA GLN A 344 -13.50 -10.84 -8.11
C GLN A 344 -13.11 -11.85 -7.05
N LYS A 345 -14.11 -12.44 -6.38
CA LYS A 345 -13.87 -13.61 -5.54
C LYS A 345 -13.68 -14.79 -6.50
N SER A 346 -12.48 -15.35 -6.56
CA SER A 346 -12.18 -16.50 -7.40
C SER A 346 -13.16 -17.64 -7.08
N THR A 347 -13.76 -18.19 -8.13
CA THR A 347 -14.72 -19.30 -8.07
C THR A 347 -14.04 -20.67 -8.12
N GLU A 348 -12.72 -20.70 -8.28
CA GLU A 348 -11.97 -21.96 -8.36
C GLU A 348 -11.87 -22.62 -6.99
N LEU A 349 -12.02 -23.94 -6.98
CA LEU A 349 -11.82 -24.76 -5.78
C LEU A 349 -10.37 -24.59 -5.30
N PRO A 350 -10.13 -24.44 -4.00
CA PRO A 350 -8.80 -24.17 -3.47
C PRO A 350 -7.84 -25.33 -3.78
N ASP A 351 -6.76 -25.05 -4.50
CA ASP A 351 -5.52 -25.85 -4.40
C ASP A 351 -4.68 -25.39 -3.19
N ASP A 352 -4.99 -24.23 -2.61
CA ASP A 352 -4.39 -23.71 -1.38
C ASP A 352 -5.45 -23.02 -0.48
N SER A 353 -5.29 -23.17 0.83
CA SER A 353 -6.28 -22.95 1.90
C SER A 353 -6.37 -21.54 2.44
N SER A 354 -6.04 -20.50 1.66
CA SER A 354 -6.34 -19.12 2.04
C SER A 354 -7.77 -18.75 1.56
N GLY A 355 -8.75 -18.82 2.47
CA GLY A 355 -10.19 -18.58 2.21
C GLY A 355 -10.59 -17.17 1.74
N ARG A 356 -9.67 -16.40 1.14
CA ARG A 356 -9.83 -15.07 0.55
C ARG A 356 -9.14 -15.02 -0.81
N ASN A 357 -9.57 -15.87 -1.74
CA ASN A 357 -8.97 -15.88 -3.07
C ASN A 357 -9.57 -14.74 -3.92
N ALA A 358 -9.00 -13.54 -3.78
CA ALA A 358 -9.26 -12.42 -4.67
C ALA A 358 -8.41 -12.61 -5.93
N ASP A 359 -9.01 -12.51 -7.11
CA ASP A 359 -8.27 -12.51 -8.38
C ASP A 359 -7.60 -11.15 -8.56
N PHE A 360 -6.33 -11.07 -8.14
CA PHE A 360 -5.46 -9.91 -8.37
C PHE A 360 -4.85 -9.92 -9.77
N ASP A 361 -4.60 -11.10 -10.34
CA ASP A 361 -3.85 -11.30 -11.58
C ASP A 361 -4.44 -10.50 -12.73
N SER A 362 -5.77 -10.55 -12.89
CA SER A 362 -6.48 -9.80 -13.93
C SER A 362 -6.26 -8.27 -13.81
N LEU A 363 -6.21 -7.75 -12.58
CA LEU A 363 -6.04 -6.31 -12.33
C LEU A 363 -4.57 -5.90 -12.42
N THR A 364 -3.66 -6.71 -11.88
CA THR A 364 -2.21 -6.53 -12.01
C THR A 364 -1.82 -6.49 -13.49
N GLN A 365 -2.24 -7.47 -14.27
CA GLN A 365 -1.98 -7.52 -15.71
C GLN A 365 -2.55 -6.31 -16.46
N LEU A 366 -3.74 -5.84 -16.09
CA LEU A 366 -4.32 -4.64 -16.69
C LEU A 366 -3.46 -3.40 -16.41
N ILE A 367 -3.00 -3.24 -15.16
CA ILE A 367 -2.15 -2.11 -14.75
C ILE A 367 -0.82 -2.18 -15.49
N THR A 368 -0.10 -3.31 -15.42
CA THR A 368 1.24 -3.44 -16.02
C THR A 368 1.22 -3.37 -17.54
N ALA A 369 0.15 -3.83 -18.21
CA ALA A 369 0.03 -3.76 -19.66
C ALA A 369 -0.41 -2.40 -20.20
N THR A 370 -1.02 -1.52 -19.39
CA THR A 370 -1.59 -0.25 -19.87
C THR A 370 -0.92 0.99 -19.31
N ILE A 371 -0.30 0.90 -18.14
CA ILE A 371 0.38 2.01 -17.49
C ILE A 371 1.87 1.76 -17.56
N ASP A 372 2.57 2.60 -18.32
CA ASP A 372 4.02 2.60 -18.45
C ASP A 372 4.66 1.18 -18.55
N PRO A 373 4.32 0.42 -19.61
CA PRO A 373 4.56 -1.03 -19.66
C PRO A 373 6.04 -1.43 -19.62
N ASP A 374 6.95 -0.52 -20.00
CA ASP A 374 8.40 -0.76 -20.00
C ASP A 374 9.05 -0.45 -18.64
N SER A 375 8.28 0.08 -17.68
CA SER A 375 8.78 0.51 -16.36
C SER A 375 8.69 -0.55 -15.26
N TRP A 376 8.16 -1.74 -15.55
CA TRP A 376 7.92 -2.81 -14.57
C TRP A 376 9.05 -3.84 -14.52
N ASP A 377 9.29 -4.39 -13.32
CA ASP A 377 10.31 -5.40 -13.02
C ASP A 377 10.23 -6.64 -13.91
N GLU A 378 9.02 -7.10 -14.25
CA GLU A 378 8.77 -8.24 -15.13
C GLU A 378 9.44 -8.09 -16.51
N VAL A 379 9.64 -6.85 -16.97
CA VAL A 379 10.31 -6.53 -18.24
C VAL A 379 11.67 -5.85 -18.04
N GLY A 380 12.16 -5.78 -16.80
CA GLY A 380 13.46 -5.21 -16.44
C GLY A 380 13.45 -3.72 -16.10
N GLY A 381 12.27 -3.11 -15.94
CA GLY A 381 12.12 -1.76 -15.40
C GLY A 381 12.25 -1.73 -13.86
N PRO A 382 12.31 -0.53 -13.26
CA PRO A 382 12.55 -0.39 -11.81
C PRO A 382 11.31 -0.58 -10.94
N GLY A 383 10.10 -0.48 -11.49
CA GLY A 383 8.85 -0.52 -10.73
C GLY A 383 8.38 -1.92 -10.39
N ALA A 384 7.68 -2.06 -9.26
CA ALA A 384 7.16 -3.34 -8.78
C ALA A 384 5.68 -3.21 -8.37
N ILE A 385 4.92 -4.30 -8.48
CA ILE A 385 3.53 -4.38 -8.05
C ILE A 385 3.26 -5.74 -7.41
N GLU A 386 2.72 -5.73 -6.19
CA GLU A 386 2.50 -6.95 -5.41
C GLU A 386 1.12 -6.97 -4.75
N PRO A 387 0.45 -8.13 -4.69
CA PRO A 387 -0.80 -8.28 -3.96
C PRO A 387 -0.57 -8.55 -2.47
N LEU A 388 -1.25 -7.80 -1.62
CA LEU A 388 -1.41 -8.06 -0.19
C LEU A 388 -2.79 -8.66 0.07
N VAL A 389 -2.80 -9.95 0.43
CA VAL A 389 -4.02 -10.76 0.59
C VAL A 389 -4.93 -10.23 1.71
N LEU A 390 -4.35 -9.88 2.87
CA LEU A 390 -5.10 -9.29 3.97
C LEU A 390 -5.45 -7.83 3.63
N GLY A 391 -6.72 -7.44 3.70
CA GLY A 391 -7.16 -6.12 3.26
C GLY A 391 -7.30 -5.96 1.73
N THR A 392 -7.03 -7.01 0.95
CA THR A 392 -7.26 -7.06 -0.51
C THR A 392 -6.74 -5.81 -1.23
N THR A 393 -5.43 -5.61 -1.12
CA THR A 393 -4.73 -4.38 -1.50
C THR A 393 -3.61 -4.68 -2.46
N LEU A 394 -3.48 -3.88 -3.53
CA LEU A 394 -2.27 -3.87 -4.36
C LEU A 394 -1.30 -2.86 -3.76
N VAL A 395 -0.04 -3.24 -3.61
CA VAL A 395 1.02 -2.33 -3.24
C VAL A 395 1.96 -2.17 -4.43
N VAL A 396 2.29 -0.92 -4.75
CA VAL A 396 3.04 -0.56 -5.97
C VAL A 396 4.22 0.29 -5.58
N SER A 397 5.40 -0.02 -6.10
CA SER A 397 6.58 0.84 -6.07
C SER A 397 6.78 1.46 -7.44
N GLN A 398 6.53 2.76 -7.61
CA GLN A 398 6.69 3.42 -8.91
C GLN A 398 6.90 4.94 -8.81
N THR A 399 7.29 5.60 -9.91
CA THR A 399 7.40 7.05 -9.97
C THR A 399 6.06 7.74 -9.67
N ARG A 400 6.15 8.99 -9.20
CA ARG A 400 4.96 9.80 -8.90
C ARG A 400 4.01 9.92 -10.11
N ALA A 401 4.56 10.19 -11.29
CA ALA A 401 3.76 10.40 -12.49
C ALA A 401 2.93 9.14 -12.82
N THR A 402 3.52 7.97 -12.63
CA THR A 402 2.84 6.69 -12.86
C THR A 402 1.83 6.37 -11.76
N HIS A 403 2.08 6.72 -10.49
CA HIS A 403 1.06 6.62 -9.44
C HIS A 403 -0.20 7.44 -9.74
N GLU A 404 -0.05 8.64 -10.32
CA GLU A 404 -1.18 9.47 -10.76
C GLU A 404 -1.99 8.78 -11.87
N GLN A 405 -1.32 8.10 -12.81
CA GLN A 405 -1.98 7.31 -13.86
C GLN A 405 -2.72 6.08 -13.31
N ILE A 406 -2.11 5.36 -12.36
CA ILE A 406 -2.74 4.21 -11.68
C ILE A 406 -4.00 4.65 -10.93
N ALA A 407 -3.93 5.76 -10.20
CA ALA A 407 -5.07 6.30 -9.48
C ALA A 407 -6.23 6.66 -10.41
N ASP A 408 -5.94 7.30 -11.56
CA ASP A 408 -6.94 7.64 -12.56
C ASP A 408 -7.57 6.39 -13.23
N LEU A 409 -6.75 5.39 -13.57
CA LEU A 409 -7.24 4.11 -14.09
C LEU A 409 -8.20 3.43 -13.10
N LEU A 410 -7.79 3.28 -11.84
CA LEU A 410 -8.62 2.66 -10.80
C LEU A 410 -9.92 3.43 -10.57
N ALA A 411 -9.87 4.78 -10.59
CA ALA A 411 -11.07 5.61 -10.50
C ALA A 411 -12.05 5.37 -11.67
N LYS A 412 -11.53 5.27 -12.91
CA LYS A 412 -12.33 4.96 -14.11
C LYS A 412 -12.96 3.57 -14.03
N LEU A 413 -12.23 2.56 -13.56
CA LEU A 413 -12.75 1.21 -13.37
C LEU A 413 -13.90 1.18 -12.36
N ARG A 414 -13.75 1.90 -11.24
CA ARG A 414 -14.83 2.05 -10.24
C ARG A 414 -16.06 2.72 -10.81
N ALA A 415 -15.89 3.80 -11.57
CA ALA A 415 -16.99 4.49 -12.24
C ALA A 415 -17.71 3.57 -13.24
N ALA A 416 -16.96 2.81 -14.06
CA ALA A 416 -17.53 1.85 -15.01
C ALA A 416 -18.32 0.74 -14.31
N LYS A 417 -17.81 0.19 -13.20
CA LYS A 417 -18.50 -0.81 -12.38
C LYS A 417 -19.83 -0.28 -11.83
N GLN A 418 -19.88 0.98 -11.37
CA GLN A 418 -21.12 1.60 -10.91
C GLN A 418 -22.15 1.75 -12.02
N VAL A 419 -21.72 2.12 -13.24
CA VAL A 419 -22.60 2.21 -14.41
C VAL A 419 -23.18 0.85 -14.77
N GLU A 420 -22.37 -0.20 -14.78
CA GLU A 420 -22.84 -1.56 -15.12
C GLU A 420 -23.75 -2.13 -14.02
N ALA A 421 -23.46 -1.86 -12.74
CA ALA A 421 -24.35 -2.21 -11.64
C ALA A 421 -25.70 -1.49 -11.75
N ALA A 422 -25.72 -0.20 -12.09
CA ALA A 422 -26.95 0.56 -12.31
C ALA A 422 -27.74 0.05 -13.53
N ARG A 423 -27.03 -0.32 -14.61
CA ARG A 423 -27.64 -0.92 -15.81
C ARG A 423 -28.25 -2.28 -15.51
N SER A 424 -27.53 -3.14 -14.78
CA SER A 424 -28.02 -4.45 -14.37
C SER A 424 -29.26 -4.31 -13.48
N ALA A 425 -29.24 -3.38 -12.51
CA ALA A 425 -30.40 -3.09 -11.66
C ALA A 425 -31.60 -2.54 -12.46
N ALA A 426 -31.38 -1.76 -13.52
CA ALA A 426 -32.43 -1.27 -14.40
C ALA A 426 -32.97 -2.35 -15.36
N GLN A 427 -32.15 -3.32 -15.77
CA GLN A 427 -32.57 -4.48 -16.56
C GLN A 427 -33.29 -5.56 -15.71
N GLU A 428 -33.00 -5.61 -14.42
CA GLU A 428 -33.71 -6.41 -13.42
C GLU A 428 -35.02 -5.75 -12.92
N GLU A 429 -35.47 -4.62 -13.48
CA GLU A 429 -36.89 -4.21 -13.39
C GLU A 429 -37.75 -5.26 -14.10
N VAL A 430 -38.06 -6.31 -13.35
CA VAL A 430 -38.86 -7.48 -13.68
C VAL A 430 -40.09 -7.05 -14.48
N ASP A 431 -40.27 -7.64 -15.67
CA ASP A 431 -41.56 -7.61 -16.37
C ASP A 431 -42.65 -7.95 -15.34
N PRO A 432 -43.55 -7.01 -15.00
CA PRO A 432 -44.51 -7.20 -13.92
C PRO A 432 -45.49 -8.35 -14.17
N THR A 433 -45.44 -8.98 -15.35
CA THR A 433 -46.21 -10.18 -15.71
C THR A 433 -45.38 -11.47 -15.81
N ALA A 434 -44.05 -11.41 -15.66
CA ALA A 434 -43.20 -12.59 -15.68
C ALA A 434 -43.42 -13.46 -14.43
N LEU A 435 -43.80 -14.72 -14.65
CA LEU A 435 -43.97 -15.70 -13.59
C LEU A 435 -42.62 -16.14 -13.03
N ILE A 436 -42.30 -15.70 -11.82
CA ILE A 436 -41.10 -16.08 -11.08
C ILE A 436 -41.44 -17.17 -10.06
N VAL A 437 -40.49 -18.06 -9.76
CA VAL A 437 -40.65 -19.06 -8.69
C VAL A 437 -39.88 -18.59 -7.47
N ARG A 438 -40.53 -18.47 -6.32
CA ARG A 438 -39.89 -18.12 -5.04
C ARG A 438 -40.28 -19.11 -3.95
N ALA A 439 -39.29 -19.57 -3.20
CA ALA A 439 -39.49 -20.34 -1.98
C ALA A 439 -39.48 -19.39 -0.77
N TYR A 440 -40.54 -19.44 0.03
CA TYR A 440 -40.67 -18.71 1.28
C TYR A 440 -40.45 -19.68 2.44
N GLN A 441 -39.40 -19.45 3.21
CA GLN A 441 -39.17 -20.23 4.42
C GLN A 441 -40.15 -19.78 5.51
N VAL A 442 -40.98 -20.71 5.96
CA VAL A 442 -41.97 -20.43 6.98
C VAL A 442 -41.53 -20.98 8.33
N ARG A 443 -41.82 -20.24 9.39
CA ARG A 443 -41.58 -20.73 10.75
C ARG A 443 -42.34 -22.03 10.95
N PRO A 444 -41.80 -22.99 11.72
CA PRO A 444 -42.55 -24.13 12.17
C PRO A 444 -43.76 -23.64 12.97
N SER A 445 -44.93 -23.70 12.36
CA SER A 445 -46.22 -23.42 13.01
C SER A 445 -46.91 -24.75 13.30
N PHE A 446 -47.83 -24.78 14.27
CA PHE A 446 -48.56 -25.99 14.70
C PHE A 446 -49.33 -26.71 13.58
N SER A 447 -49.46 -26.08 12.42
CA SER A 447 -50.36 -26.47 11.34
C SER A 447 -49.65 -26.78 10.01
N GLY A 448 -48.32 -26.62 9.95
CA GLY A 448 -47.49 -26.93 8.78
C GLY A 448 -47.67 -25.97 7.59
N PRO A 449 -46.83 -26.09 6.54
CA PRO A 449 -46.87 -25.20 5.37
C PRO A 449 -48.20 -25.24 4.62
N ASP A 450 -48.91 -26.37 4.61
CA ASP A 450 -50.16 -26.55 3.85
C ASP A 450 -51.31 -25.67 4.39
N GLU A 451 -51.36 -25.40 5.69
CA GLU A 451 -52.35 -24.48 6.25
C GLU A 451 -52.02 -23.01 5.93
N ILE A 452 -50.73 -22.69 5.80
CA ILE A 452 -50.29 -21.37 5.34
C ILE A 452 -50.59 -21.20 3.84
N VAL A 453 -50.44 -22.26 3.02
CA VAL A 453 -50.88 -22.26 1.62
C VAL A 453 -52.37 -21.95 1.51
N LYS A 454 -53.22 -22.62 2.30
CA LYS A 454 -54.67 -22.34 2.32
C LYS A 454 -54.99 -20.92 2.78
N LEU A 455 -54.23 -20.40 3.74
CA LEU A 455 -54.38 -19.02 4.23
C LEU A 455 -54.04 -18.01 3.13
N VAL A 456 -52.93 -18.23 2.43
CA VAL A 456 -52.53 -17.42 1.27
C VAL A 456 -53.62 -17.53 0.19
N MET A 457 -53.98 -18.73 -0.26
CA MET A 457 -55.03 -18.89 -1.28
C MET A 457 -56.36 -18.22 -0.92
N ARG A 458 -56.74 -18.18 0.37
CA ARG A 458 -57.97 -17.49 0.85
C ARG A 458 -57.84 -15.96 0.89
N ALA A 459 -56.63 -15.44 1.13
CA ALA A 459 -56.38 -14.00 1.21
C ALA A 459 -56.38 -13.33 -0.18
N PHE A 460 -56.12 -14.10 -1.24
CA PHE A 460 -56.09 -13.63 -2.63
C PHE A 460 -57.40 -13.98 -3.37
N LYS A 461 -57.70 -13.31 -4.49
CA LYS A 461 -58.98 -13.48 -5.22
C LYS A 461 -59.08 -14.89 -5.84
N PRO A 462 -60.30 -15.47 -5.94
CA PRO A 462 -60.54 -16.66 -6.76
C PRO A 462 -60.13 -16.39 -8.21
N GLY A 463 -59.25 -17.22 -8.77
CA GLY A 463 -58.67 -17.05 -10.11
C GLY A 463 -57.23 -16.51 -10.13
N THR A 464 -56.63 -16.16 -8.98
CA THR A 464 -55.19 -15.80 -8.91
C THR A 464 -54.27 -17.02 -9.05
N TRP A 465 -54.77 -18.22 -8.78
CA TRP A 465 -54.02 -19.47 -8.79
C TRP A 465 -54.65 -20.40 -9.82
N ASP A 466 -54.19 -20.32 -11.05
CA ASP A 466 -54.65 -21.13 -12.17
C ASP A 466 -53.49 -22.00 -12.70
N ASP A 467 -53.68 -23.32 -12.65
CA ASP A 467 -52.74 -24.31 -13.16
C ASP A 467 -52.65 -24.28 -14.70
N GLU A 468 -53.70 -23.83 -15.41
CA GLU A 468 -53.69 -23.68 -16.87
C GLU A 468 -52.81 -22.49 -17.32
N GLU A 469 -52.72 -21.44 -16.51
CA GLU A 469 -51.80 -20.30 -16.70
C GLU A 469 -50.40 -20.55 -16.11
N GLY A 470 -50.20 -21.71 -15.48
CA GLY A 470 -48.89 -22.13 -14.94
C GLY A 470 -48.46 -21.42 -13.67
N THR A 471 -49.42 -20.86 -12.91
CA THR A 471 -49.22 -20.28 -11.57
C THR A 471 -49.56 -21.30 -10.48
N PHE A 472 -48.77 -21.38 -9.41
CA PHE A 472 -49.07 -22.32 -8.33
C PHE A 472 -48.52 -21.88 -6.97
N ILE A 473 -49.05 -22.49 -5.92
CA ILE A 473 -48.54 -22.36 -4.55
C ILE A 473 -48.64 -23.71 -3.84
N GLN A 474 -47.51 -24.19 -3.29
CA GLN A 474 -47.42 -25.51 -2.66
C GLN A 474 -46.53 -25.50 -1.42
N GLY A 475 -46.90 -26.26 -0.39
CA GLY A 475 -46.08 -26.52 0.78
C GLY A 475 -45.02 -27.57 0.50
N LEU A 476 -43.76 -27.29 0.87
CA LEU A 476 -42.64 -28.21 0.74
C LEU A 476 -41.77 -28.17 2.01
N GLY A 477 -41.93 -29.18 2.88
CA GLY A 477 -41.14 -29.31 4.11
C GLY A 477 -41.38 -28.18 5.10
N THR A 478 -40.43 -27.24 5.22
CA THR A 478 -40.54 -26.01 6.04
C THR A 478 -40.70 -24.74 5.21
N SER A 479 -40.98 -24.89 3.92
CA SER A 479 -41.06 -23.79 2.97
C SER A 479 -42.35 -23.85 2.17
N ILE A 480 -42.73 -22.73 1.56
CA ILE A 480 -43.82 -22.65 0.59
C ILE A 480 -43.23 -22.17 -0.71
N VAL A 481 -43.44 -22.93 -1.78
CA VAL A 481 -43.00 -22.57 -3.13
C VAL A 481 -44.16 -21.91 -3.84
N VAL A 482 -43.94 -20.71 -4.36
CA VAL A 482 -44.93 -19.91 -5.08
C VAL A 482 -44.36 -19.63 -6.47
N LYS A 483 -45.14 -19.88 -7.52
CA LYS A 483 -44.87 -19.42 -8.87
C LYS A 483 -45.91 -18.40 -9.28
N HIS A 484 -45.53 -17.13 -9.33
CA HIS A 484 -46.43 -16.03 -9.69
C HIS A 484 -45.66 -14.80 -10.20
N ASP A 485 -46.36 -13.75 -10.59
CA ASP A 485 -45.79 -12.45 -10.93
C ASP A 485 -45.23 -11.70 -9.70
N ALA A 486 -44.40 -10.69 -9.97
CA ALA A 486 -43.70 -9.93 -8.94
C ALA A 486 -44.65 -9.18 -7.97
N ASN A 487 -45.86 -8.81 -8.40
CA ASN A 487 -46.82 -8.11 -7.55
C ASN A 487 -47.44 -9.08 -6.53
N VAL A 488 -47.82 -10.27 -6.96
CA VAL A 488 -48.33 -11.31 -6.05
C VAL A 488 -47.24 -11.74 -5.08
N HIS A 489 -45.98 -11.89 -5.53
CA HIS A 489 -44.87 -12.17 -4.63
C HIS A 489 -44.67 -11.10 -3.54
N ARG A 490 -44.85 -9.81 -3.89
CA ARG A 490 -44.77 -8.70 -2.93
C ARG A 490 -45.88 -8.77 -1.89
N GLU A 491 -47.11 -9.05 -2.32
CA GLU A 491 -48.26 -9.17 -1.41
C GLU A 491 -48.20 -10.43 -0.54
N VAL A 492 -47.74 -11.57 -1.07
CA VAL A 492 -47.52 -12.80 -0.29
C VAL A 492 -46.46 -12.56 0.78
N GLN A 493 -45.34 -11.93 0.42
CA GLN A 493 -44.29 -11.60 1.38
C GLN A 493 -44.78 -10.66 2.48
N LYS A 494 -45.57 -9.65 2.11
CA LYS A 494 -46.18 -8.69 3.04
C LYS A 494 -47.13 -9.39 4.02
N LEU A 495 -47.99 -10.29 3.54
CA LEU A 495 -48.90 -11.07 4.37
C LEU A 495 -48.14 -11.98 5.35
N LEU A 496 -47.13 -12.72 4.88
CA LEU A 496 -46.32 -13.61 5.72
C LEU A 496 -45.50 -12.82 6.76
N THR A 497 -45.04 -11.62 6.41
CA THR A 497 -44.33 -10.71 7.33
C THR A 497 -45.28 -10.18 8.41
N GLN A 498 -46.47 -9.69 8.04
CA GLN A 498 -47.47 -9.19 8.98
C GLN A 498 -47.92 -10.26 9.97
N LEU A 499 -48.05 -11.50 9.51
CA LEU A 499 -48.42 -12.64 10.36
C LEU A 499 -47.22 -13.26 11.11
N HIS A 500 -46.01 -12.69 10.97
CA HIS A 500 -44.78 -13.18 11.58
C HIS A 500 -44.45 -14.65 11.25
N LEU A 501 -44.85 -15.10 10.05
CA LEU A 501 -44.73 -16.48 9.60
C LEU A 501 -43.41 -16.75 8.86
N LEU A 502 -42.59 -15.74 8.55
CA LEU A 502 -41.29 -15.93 7.91
C LEU A 502 -40.22 -16.41 8.91
N GLY A 503 -39.53 -17.49 8.56
CA GLY A 503 -38.39 -18.03 9.31
C GLY A 503 -37.08 -17.30 9.01
N PRO A 504 -36.04 -17.44 9.85
CA PRO A 504 -34.69 -16.98 9.51
C PRO A 504 -34.17 -17.74 8.27
N PHE A 505 -33.57 -17.01 7.32
CA PHE A 505 -32.96 -17.57 6.12
C PHE A 505 -31.82 -18.57 6.47
N PRO A 506 -31.79 -19.77 5.89
CA PRO A 506 -30.56 -20.53 5.70
C PRO A 506 -29.86 -20.04 4.43
N HIS A 507 -28.53 -19.96 4.50
CA HIS A 507 -27.66 -19.61 3.39
C HIS A 507 -27.65 -20.68 2.27
N GLY A 508 -27.65 -20.26 0.99
CA GLY A 508 -27.37 -21.07 -0.22
C GLY A 508 -28.59 -21.85 -0.75
N THR A 509 -28.86 -22.00 -2.05
CA THR A 509 -28.05 -21.97 -3.28
C THR A 509 -28.95 -21.61 -4.48
N GLN A 510 -28.51 -20.70 -5.35
CA GLN A 510 -29.04 -20.60 -6.72
C GLN A 510 -28.47 -21.79 -7.51
N GLN A 511 -29.27 -22.82 -7.79
CA GLN A 511 -28.96 -23.81 -8.81
C GLN A 511 -29.92 -23.62 -9.98
N GLY A 512 -29.40 -23.08 -11.08
CA GLY A 512 -30.08 -23.08 -12.37
C GLY A 512 -30.21 -24.50 -12.88
N PHE A 513 -31.45 -24.97 -13.05
CA PHE A 513 -31.73 -26.23 -13.74
C PHE A 513 -31.77 -25.99 -15.24
N GLY A 514 -30.69 -26.37 -15.92
CA GLY A 514 -30.67 -26.58 -17.37
C GLY A 514 -31.54 -27.77 -17.78
N GLY A 515 -32.33 -27.58 -18.83
CA GLY A 515 -33.25 -28.60 -19.35
C GLY A 515 -32.52 -29.78 -20.00
N GLY A 516 -32.67 -30.96 -19.42
CA GLY A 516 -32.32 -32.24 -20.04
C GLY A 516 -33.56 -32.93 -20.61
N GLY A 517 -33.74 -32.87 -21.93
CA GLY A 517 -34.78 -33.62 -22.64
C GLY A 517 -34.39 -35.09 -22.76
N GLY A 518 -35.24 -35.98 -22.25
CA GLY A 518 -35.10 -37.43 -22.35
C GLY A 518 -35.42 -37.94 -23.76
N GLY A 519 -34.45 -38.60 -24.40
CA GLY A 519 -34.60 -39.39 -25.62
C GLY A 519 -34.60 -40.89 -25.29
N VAL A 520 -35.63 -41.58 -25.75
CA VAL A 520 -36.00 -42.97 -25.48
C VAL A 520 -35.05 -43.95 -26.17
N SER A 521 -34.67 -45.01 -25.46
CA SER A 521 -33.81 -46.12 -25.90
C SER A 521 -34.44 -46.99 -26.99
N ALA A 522 -33.62 -47.43 -27.94
CA ALA A 522 -33.82 -48.65 -28.73
C ALA A 522 -32.50 -49.47 -28.74
N PRO A 523 -32.52 -50.80 -28.58
CA PRO A 523 -31.31 -51.61 -28.52
C PRO A 523 -30.97 -52.21 -29.89
N GLY A 524 -29.67 -52.26 -30.23
CA GLY A 524 -29.24 -53.04 -31.40
C GLY A 524 -27.75 -52.97 -31.71
N GLY A 525 -27.07 -54.10 -31.55
CA GLY A 525 -26.11 -54.58 -32.56
C GLY A 525 -24.63 -54.21 -32.40
N GLY A 526 -23.90 -55.10 -31.71
CA GLY A 526 -22.63 -55.74 -32.08
C GLY A 526 -21.62 -55.12 -33.08
N GLY A 527 -20.34 -55.22 -32.68
CA GLY A 527 -19.14 -55.24 -33.54
C GLY A 527 -18.48 -53.86 -33.68
N GLY A 528 -17.18 -53.66 -33.58
CA GLY A 528 -16.00 -54.52 -33.43
C GLY A 528 -14.78 -53.65 -33.76
N VAL A 529 -13.66 -53.90 -33.08
CA VAL A 529 -12.25 -53.69 -33.51
C VAL A 529 -11.89 -52.34 -34.19
N PHE A 530 -11.26 -51.43 -33.46
CA PHE A 530 -9.81 -51.13 -33.46
C PHE A 530 -9.51 -49.98 -32.50
#